data_AF-A0A7C6GBH6-F1
#
_entry.id   AF-A0A7C6GBH6-F1
#
_cell.length_a   1.000
_cell.length_b   1.000
_cell.length_c   1.000
_cell.angle_alpha   90.00
_cell.angle_beta   90.00
_cell.angle_gamma   90.00
#
_symmetry.space_group_name_H-M   'P 1'
#
loop_
_entity.id
_entity.type
_entity.pdbx_description
1 polymer ?
#
loop_
_entity_poly.entity_id
_entity_poly.type
_entity_poly.pdbx_seq_one_letter_code
_entity_poly.pdbx_strand_id
1 'polypeptide(L)'
;MLWVPLIAGLAVVLVVVQIQLRGMNPPWAVLTSITFTVIVVLLLIPELTQVVGFLNSLSNQAGVSSQYLAPILKTTAIVYITAFGTEICRDADENAMAVVVELAGKIIILIIALPLIEAILIAVLGILG
;
A
#
# COMPACT_ATOMS: atom_id res chain seq x y z
N MET A 1 -4.18 13.86 -12.19
CA MET A 1 -5.59 14.01 -11.74
C MET A 1 -6.64 13.38 -12.67
N LEU A 2 -6.48 13.33 -14.01
CA LEU A 2 -7.49 12.74 -14.92
C LEU A 2 -7.65 11.20 -14.83
N TRP A 3 -6.75 10.50 -14.14
CA TRP A 3 -6.68 9.03 -14.13
C TRP A 3 -7.64 8.37 -13.13
N VAL A 4 -7.98 9.05 -12.03
CA VAL A 4 -8.91 8.54 -11.01
C VAL A 4 -10.30 8.19 -11.58
N PRO A 5 -10.97 9.06 -12.37
CA PRO A 5 -12.26 8.70 -12.95
C PRO A 5 -12.16 7.54 -13.96
N LEU A 6 -11.03 7.39 -14.67
CA LEU A 6 -10.80 6.26 -15.57
C LEU A 6 -10.71 4.95 -14.79
N ILE A 7 -9.93 4.92 -13.70
CA ILE A 7 -9.79 3.75 -12.83
C ILE A 7 -11.15 3.39 -12.22
N ALA A 8 -11.90 4.38 -11.72
CA ALA A 8 -13.23 4.16 -11.14
C ALA A 8 -14.22 3.62 -12.19
N GLY A 9 -14.25 4.19 -13.40
CA GLY A 9 -15.11 3.74 -14.48
C GLY A 9 -14.78 2.30 -14.92
N LEU A 10 -13.50 2.00 -15.10
CA LEU A 10 -13.05 0.63 -15.42
C LEU A 10 -13.40 -0.35 -14.31
N ALA A 11 -13.25 0.03 -13.03
CA ALA A 11 -13.62 -0.82 -11.90
C ALA A 11 -15.10 -1.20 -11.93
N VAL A 12 -16.00 -0.24 -12.18
CA VAL A 12 -17.44 -0.50 -12.28
C VAL A 12 -17.76 -1.49 -13.41
N VAL A 13 -17.16 -1.30 -14.59
CA VAL A 13 -17.34 -2.24 -15.72
C VAL A 13 -16.83 -3.63 -15.35
N LEU A 14 -15.68 -3.71 -14.69
CA LEU A 14 -15.09 -4.98 -14.28
C LEU A 14 -15.92 -5.72 -13.23
N VAL A 15 -16.59 -5.00 -12.33
CA VAL A 15 -17.53 -5.60 -11.36
C VAL A 15 -18.66 -6.31 -12.09
N VAL A 16 -19.26 -5.68 -13.11
CA VAL A 16 -20.33 -6.30 -13.91
C VAL A 16 -19.82 -7.55 -14.62
N VAL A 17 -18.63 -7.48 -15.22
CA VAL A 17 -17.99 -8.63 -15.89
C VAL A 17 -17.69 -9.75 -14.88
N GLN A 18 -17.17 -9.41 -13.71
CA GLN A 18 -16.85 -10.35 -12.63
C GLN A 18 -18.08 -11.12 -12.17
N ILE A 19 -19.23 -10.44 -11.97
CA ILE A 19 -20.47 -11.09 -11.55
C ILE A 19 -20.87 -12.18 -12.55
N GLN A 20 -20.78 -11.88 -13.86
CA GLN A 20 -21.08 -12.85 -14.90
C GLN A 20 -20.07 -14.00 -14.93
N LEU A 21 -18.77 -13.70 -14.80
CA LEU A 21 -17.70 -14.71 -14.78
C LEU A 21 -17.81 -15.65 -13.58
N ARG A 22 -18.16 -15.14 -12.39
CA ARG A 22 -18.38 -15.97 -11.19
C ARG A 22 -19.49 -17.00 -11.42
N GLY A 23 -20.53 -16.65 -12.18
CA GLY A 23 -21.62 -17.56 -12.54
C GLY A 23 -21.22 -18.66 -13.54
N MET A 24 -20.20 -18.43 -14.37
CA MET A 24 -19.73 -19.40 -15.38
C MET A 24 -18.52 -20.20 -14.92
N ASN A 25 -17.47 -19.54 -14.45
CA ASN A 25 -16.20 -20.12 -14.03
C ASN A 25 -15.55 -19.27 -12.92
N PRO A 26 -15.73 -19.64 -11.63
CA PRO A 26 -15.19 -18.88 -10.50
C PRO A 26 -13.68 -18.60 -10.54
N PRO A 27 -12.79 -19.55 -10.95
CA PRO A 27 -11.35 -19.28 -11.01
C PRO A 27 -10.97 -18.16 -11.98
N TRP A 28 -11.69 -18.04 -13.10
CA TRP A 28 -11.45 -16.99 -14.08
C TRP A 28 -11.87 -15.61 -13.55
N ALA A 29 -12.93 -15.54 -12.73
CA ALA A 29 -13.31 -14.30 -12.07
C ALA A 29 -12.16 -13.79 -11.17
N VAL A 30 -11.59 -14.65 -10.32
CA VAL A 30 -10.48 -14.27 -9.43
C VAL A 30 -9.27 -13.76 -10.23
N LEU A 31 -8.90 -14.45 -11.31
CA LEU A 31 -7.79 -14.02 -12.17
C LEU A 31 -8.02 -12.63 -12.79
N THR A 32 -9.26 -12.30 -13.18
CA THR A 32 -9.59 -10.96 -13.69
C THR A 32 -9.50 -9.85 -12.65
N SER A 33 -9.81 -10.14 -11.37
CA SER A 33 -9.62 -9.15 -10.29
C SER A 33 -8.13 -8.94 -9.99
N ILE A 34 -7.36 -10.02 -9.91
CA ILE A 34 -5.91 -9.94 -9.65
C ILE A 34 -5.23 -9.11 -10.75
N THR A 35 -5.54 -9.40 -12.01
CA THR A 35 -4.96 -8.67 -13.15
C THR A 35 -5.34 -7.19 -13.13
N PHE A 36 -6.60 -6.85 -12.83
CA PHE A 36 -7.01 -5.46 -12.67
C PHE A 36 -6.25 -4.76 -11.54
N THR A 37 -6.18 -5.38 -10.37
CA THR A 37 -5.48 -4.83 -9.20
C THR A 37 -4.01 -4.57 -9.53
N VAL A 38 -3.33 -5.54 -10.16
CA VAL A 38 -1.93 -5.38 -10.57
C VAL A 38 -1.76 -4.23 -11.57
N ILE A 39 -2.63 -4.11 -12.57
CA ILE A 39 -2.58 -3.02 -13.56
C ILE A 39 -2.75 -1.66 -12.88
N VAL A 40 -3.74 -1.53 -11.99
CA VAL A 40 -3.99 -0.27 -11.25
C VAL A 40 -2.80 0.10 -10.38
N VAL A 41 -2.21 -0.87 -9.67
CA VAL A 41 -1.01 -0.65 -8.85
C VAL A 41 0.17 -0.17 -9.70
N LEU A 42 0.43 -0.83 -10.84
CA LEU A 42 1.51 -0.43 -11.75
C LEU A 42 1.32 0.99 -12.29
N LEU A 43 0.08 1.40 -12.57
CA LEU A 43 -0.25 2.78 -13.00
C LEU A 43 -0.01 3.82 -11.89
N LEU A 44 -0.05 3.42 -10.61
CA LEU A 44 0.16 4.32 -9.47
C LEU A 44 1.64 4.45 -9.05
N ILE A 45 2.52 3.54 -9.46
CA ILE A 45 3.96 3.58 -9.12
C ILE A 45 4.65 4.92 -9.48
N PRO A 46 4.41 5.53 -10.67
CA PRO A 46 5.02 6.81 -11.02
C PRO A 46 4.63 7.94 -10.07
N GLU A 47 3.37 7.99 -9.64
CA GLU A 47 2.85 9.00 -8.70
C GLU A 47 3.51 8.83 -7.31
N LEU A 48 3.65 7.59 -6.85
CA LEU A 48 4.39 7.29 -5.61
C LEU A 48 5.85 7.76 -5.70
N THR A 49 6.49 7.60 -6.86
CA THR A 49 7.87 8.06 -7.09
C THR A 49 7.98 9.58 -7.04
N GLN A 50 6.98 10.31 -7.56
CA GLN A 50 6.93 11.78 -7.45
C GLN A 50 6.81 12.23 -6.00
N VAL A 51 5.94 11.58 -5.21
CA VAL A 51 5.79 11.87 -3.77
C VAL A 51 7.09 11.61 -3.01
N VAL A 52 7.75 10.47 -3.27
CA VAL A 52 9.06 10.13 -2.68
C VAL A 52 10.12 11.17 -3.06
N GLY A 53 10.16 11.59 -4.32
CA GLY A 53 11.09 12.62 -4.80
C GLY A 53 10.85 13.98 -4.13
N PHE A 54 9.59 14.38 -4.00
CA PHE A 54 9.21 15.60 -3.30
C PHE A 54 9.63 15.56 -1.83
N LEU A 55 9.33 14.48 -1.11
CA LEU A 55 9.72 14.31 0.29
C LEU A 55 11.25 14.33 0.47
N ASN A 56 12.01 13.71 -0.42
CA ASN A 56 13.48 13.79 -0.40
C ASN A 56 13.97 15.22 -0.63
N SER A 57 13.34 15.98 -1.54
CA SER A 57 13.71 17.37 -1.79
C SER A 57 13.46 18.27 -0.56
N LEU A 58 12.36 18.02 0.19
CA LEU A 58 12.09 18.73 1.44
C LEU A 58 13.10 18.33 2.52
N SER A 59 13.41 17.03 2.64
CA SER A 59 14.40 16.53 3.60
C SER A 59 15.75 17.21 3.41
N ASN A 60 16.20 17.30 2.15
CA ASN A 60 17.46 17.95 1.80
C ASN A 60 17.46 19.46 2.12
N GLN A 61 16.34 20.15 1.89
CA GLN A 61 16.22 21.59 2.21
C GLN A 61 16.15 21.86 3.71
N ALA A 62 15.50 20.98 4.47
CA ALA A 62 15.34 21.10 5.92
C ALA A 62 16.55 20.59 6.73
N GLY A 63 17.58 20.05 6.05
CA GLY A 63 18.73 19.42 6.72
C GLY A 63 18.36 18.13 7.47
N VAL A 64 17.23 17.52 7.14
CA VAL A 64 16.76 16.27 7.75
C VAL A 64 17.45 15.10 7.04
N SER A 65 18.05 14.20 7.82
CA SER A 65 18.71 13.04 7.24
C SER A 65 17.69 12.03 6.68
N SER A 66 18.06 11.40 5.56
CA SER A 66 17.25 10.37 4.89
C SER A 66 16.86 9.19 5.80
N GLN A 67 17.57 9.03 6.93
CA GLN A 67 17.27 8.02 7.96
C GLN A 67 15.87 8.19 8.57
N TYR A 68 15.32 9.41 8.64
CA TYR A 68 13.98 9.66 9.18
C TYR A 68 12.89 9.43 8.15
N LEU A 69 13.21 9.64 6.87
CA LEU A 69 12.25 9.49 5.78
C LEU A 69 12.09 8.02 5.36
N ALA A 70 13.15 7.21 5.46
CA ALA A 70 13.12 5.81 5.07
C ALA A 70 12.06 4.95 5.82
N PRO A 71 11.89 5.05 7.16
CA PRO A 71 10.84 4.33 7.88
C PRO A 71 9.42 4.73 7.45
N ILE A 72 9.20 6.02 7.15
CA ILE A 72 7.90 6.54 6.69
C ILE A 72 7.58 5.90 5.33
N LEU A 73 8.50 6.00 4.37
CA LEU A 73 8.32 5.42 3.02
C LEU A 73 8.13 3.90 3.04
N LYS A 74 8.92 3.19 3.86
CA LYS A 74 8.78 1.73 4.02
C LYS A 74 7.41 1.36 4.58
N THR A 75 6.96 2.06 5.62
CA THR A 75 5.65 1.84 6.22
C THR A 75 4.53 2.08 5.21
N THR A 76 4.58 3.18 4.45
CA THR A 76 3.59 3.48 3.41
C THR A 76 3.55 2.39 2.33
N ALA A 77 4.72 1.92 1.85
CA ALA A 77 4.79 0.84 0.87
C ALA A 77 4.14 -0.45 1.39
N ILE A 78 4.41 -0.82 2.65
CA ILE A 78 3.85 -2.04 3.26
C ILE A 78 2.34 -1.94 3.41
N VAL A 79 1.80 -0.79 3.84
CA VAL A 79 0.34 -0.59 3.95
C VAL A 79 -0.35 -0.87 2.61
N TYR A 80 0.18 -0.34 1.51
CA TYR A 80 -0.41 -0.57 0.20
C TYR A 80 -0.28 -2.04 -0.24
N ILE A 81 0.91 -2.64 -0.12
CA ILE A 81 1.12 -4.04 -0.51
C ILE A 81 0.21 -4.98 0.31
N THR A 82 0.12 -4.77 1.61
CA THR A 82 -0.75 -5.54 2.49
C THR A 82 -2.22 -5.35 2.12
N ALA A 83 -2.67 -4.11 1.89
CA ALA A 83 -4.05 -3.84 1.50
C ALA A 83 -4.42 -4.57 0.20
N PHE A 84 -3.57 -4.50 -0.83
CA PHE A 84 -3.83 -5.21 -2.09
C PHE A 84 -3.83 -6.73 -1.91
N GLY A 85 -2.88 -7.28 -1.15
CA GLY A 85 -2.84 -8.71 -0.85
C GLY A 85 -4.09 -9.20 -0.11
N THR A 86 -4.55 -8.44 0.89
CA THR A 86 -5.76 -8.75 1.65
C THR A 86 -7.01 -8.73 0.76
N GLU A 87 -7.18 -7.71 -0.08
CA GLU A 87 -8.34 -7.63 -0.99
C GLU A 87 -8.32 -8.73 -2.05
N ILE A 88 -7.17 -9.10 -2.59
CA ILE A 88 -7.04 -10.25 -3.51
C ILE A 88 -7.49 -11.55 -2.84
N CYS A 89 -7.08 -11.78 -1.59
CA CYS A 89 -7.52 -12.96 -0.83
C CYS A 89 -9.04 -12.93 -0.58
N ARG A 90 -9.62 -11.76 -0.26
CA ARG A 90 -11.09 -11.60 -0.10
C ARG A 90 -11.83 -11.88 -1.40
N ASP A 91 -11.31 -11.40 -2.53
CA ASP A 91 -11.90 -11.64 -3.85
C ASP A 91 -11.87 -13.12 -4.26
N ALA A 92 -10.86 -13.86 -3.79
CA ALA A 92 -10.75 -15.31 -3.93
C ALA A 92 -11.64 -16.11 -2.96
N ASP A 93 -12.48 -15.44 -2.16
CA ASP A 93 -13.30 -16.03 -1.08
C ASP A 93 -12.48 -16.64 0.08
N GLU A 94 -11.19 -16.28 0.17
CA GLU A 94 -10.23 -16.77 1.16
C GLU A 94 -10.05 -15.75 2.31
N ASN A 95 -11.12 -15.52 3.07
CA ASN A 95 -11.13 -14.56 4.17
C ASN A 95 -10.11 -14.87 5.29
N ALA A 96 -9.88 -16.16 5.58
CA ALA A 96 -8.90 -16.56 6.59
C ALA A 96 -7.48 -16.13 6.18
N MET A 97 -7.11 -16.32 4.92
CA MET A 97 -5.82 -15.89 4.38
C MET A 97 -5.70 -14.36 4.37
N ALA A 98 -6.79 -13.66 3.99
CA ALA A 98 -6.84 -12.21 3.99
C ALA A 98 -6.51 -11.60 5.37
N VAL A 99 -7.07 -12.17 6.44
CA VAL A 99 -6.81 -11.75 7.82
C VAL A 99 -5.35 -12.01 8.22
N VAL A 100 -4.77 -13.16 7.82
CA VAL A 100 -3.36 -13.47 8.10
C VAL A 100 -2.43 -12.47 7.42
N VAL A 101 -2.68 -12.13 6.15
CA VAL A 101 -1.91 -11.11 5.41
C VAL A 101 -2.03 -9.75 6.08
N GLU A 102 -3.25 -9.35 6.46
CA GLU A 102 -3.52 -8.08 7.13
C GLU A 102 -2.76 -7.98 8.47
N LEU A 103 -2.81 -9.05 9.27
CA LEU A 103 -2.10 -9.14 10.55
C LEU A 103 -0.58 -9.05 10.37
N ALA A 104 -0.04 -9.78 9.39
CA ALA A 104 1.40 -9.74 9.07
C ALA A 104 1.86 -8.32 8.72
N GLY A 105 1.10 -7.60 7.89
CA GLY A 105 1.41 -6.21 7.57
C GLY A 105 1.42 -5.30 8.80
N LYS A 106 0.41 -5.42 9.68
CA LYS A 106 0.34 -4.66 10.93
C LYS A 106 1.54 -4.91 11.85
N ILE A 107 1.96 -6.17 11.98
CA ILE A 107 3.13 -6.54 12.80
C ILE A 107 4.42 -5.96 12.21
N ILE A 108 4.61 -6.04 10.89
CA ILE A 108 5.81 -5.49 10.24
C ILE A 108 5.86 -3.98 10.39
N ILE A 109 4.74 -3.28 10.24
CA ILE A 109 4.65 -1.83 10.46
C ILE A 109 5.05 -1.47 11.89
N LEU A 110 4.58 -2.22 12.89
CA LEU A 110 4.98 -2.02 14.30
C LEU A 110 6.49 -2.17 14.49
N ILE A 111 7.11 -3.18 13.86
CA ILE A 111 8.56 -3.40 13.95
C ILE A 111 9.34 -2.22 13.32
N ILE A 112 8.88 -1.70 12.18
CA ILE A 112 9.51 -0.55 11.51
C ILE A 112 9.32 0.75 12.31
N ALA A 113 8.27 0.85 13.12
CA ALA A 113 8.04 2.01 13.97
C ALA A 113 9.00 2.06 15.17
N LEU A 114 9.55 0.92 15.63
CA LEU A 114 10.47 0.86 16.78
C LEU A 114 11.69 1.80 16.66
N PRO A 115 12.49 1.80 15.57
CA PRO A 115 13.64 2.70 15.43
C PRO A 115 13.23 4.18 15.39
N LEU A 116 12.03 4.49 14.89
CA LEU A 116 11.52 5.86 14.89
C LEU A 116 11.21 6.32 16.31
N ILE A 117 10.57 5.45 17.12
CA ILE A 117 10.29 5.72 18.54
C ILE A 117 11.59 5.92 19.32
N GLU A 118 12.59 5.06 19.10
CA GLU A 118 13.91 5.19 19.72
C GLU A 118 14.56 6.54 19.41
N ALA A 119 14.57 6.93 18.13
CA ALA A 119 15.15 8.20 17.70
C ALA A 119 14.44 9.41 18.34
N ILE A 120 13.11 9.37 18.47
CA ILE A 120 12.33 10.42 19.13
C ILE A 120 12.65 10.45 20.63
N LEU A 121 12.72 9.29 21.29
CA LEU A 121 13.01 9.22 22.73
C LEU A 121 14.38 9.82 23.06
N ILE A 122 15.41 9.46 22.28
CA ILE A 122 16.76 10.03 22.41
C ILE A 122 16.74 11.54 22.19
N ALA A 123 16.05 12.02 21.16
CA ALA A 123 15.97 13.45 20.87
C ALA A 123 15.30 14.24 22.02
N VAL A 124 14.21 13.73 22.59
CA VAL A 124 13.51 14.38 23.71
C VAL A 124 14.37 14.37 24.97
N LEU A 125 15.01 13.24 25.30
CA LEU A 125 15.90 13.15 26.47
C LEU A 125 17.11 14.08 26.34
N GLY A 126 17.65 14.25 25.13
CA GLY A 126 18.76 15.16 24.86
C GLY A 126 18.41 16.66 24.93
N ILE A 127 17.13 17.03 24.94
CA ILE A 127 16.67 18.40 25.18
C ILE A 127 16.43 18.64 26.68
N LEU A 128 16.08 17.58 27.43
CA LEU A 128 15.77 17.65 28.86
C LEU A 128 17.01 17.54 29.76
N GLY A 129 18.11 16.95 29.27
CA GLY A 129 19.42 16.90 29.94
C GLY A 129 20.35 17.99 29.42
#